data_AF-A0A9E2Y818-F1
#
_entry.id   AF-A0A9E2Y818-F1
#
_cell.length_a   1.000
_cell.length_b   1.000
_cell.length_c   1.000
_cell.angle_alpha   90.00
_cell.angle_beta   90.00
_cell.angle_gamma   90.00
#
_symmetry.space_group_name_H-M   'P 1'
#
loop_
_entity.id
_entity.type
_entity.pdbx_description
1 polymer ?
#
loop_
_entity_poly.entity_id
_entity_poly.type
_entity_poly.pdbx_seq_one_letter_code
_entity_poly.pdbx_strand_id
1 'polypeptide(L)'
;MSARRHLLPSERLAALLAVLVALALNLAASLELFVPQSTFGYHLIYANGFEVVDVDAETPAARARIISGDRLDFRQSTLHDRIVGLGYQSPLPGEPVTFFLVRNGAGKKMTLRAGSLTRAEYRQAAFSPLASFLRLAGFAYIAVALVILLRRPGRMTWGLFLYLVSATDVSLYRFPDWLFPLAALASDVLSVAGTIGLVIFAVRFPEDRPVGWRAQLDRFAIPIGVIFAIPNLAWDATSLFLGASPAAWMVYGSTFGALALIFVAVATLIAAYLAAGPGERQRLQWVIVAVFFTLVSFASGWARYWSSAYRFTTSDALVWTATVLYALAPFAIAYAVVRQRIFDVSFVVSRTLV
;
A
#
# COMPACT_ATOMS: atom_id res chain seq x y z
N MET A 1 5.37 -28.87 -24.92
CA MET A 1 4.12 -28.08 -24.95
C MET A 1 3.36 -28.32 -23.65
N SER A 2 3.29 -27.33 -22.75
CA SER A 2 2.43 -27.43 -21.57
C SER A 2 0.97 -27.25 -22.00
N ALA A 3 0.08 -28.16 -21.62
CA ALA A 3 -1.35 -27.98 -21.82
C ALA A 3 -1.78 -26.62 -21.25
N ARG A 4 -2.57 -25.85 -22.01
CA ARG A 4 -3.11 -24.57 -21.52
C ARG A 4 -4.08 -24.89 -20.39
N ARG A 5 -3.72 -24.53 -19.17
CA ARG A 5 -4.65 -24.57 -18.04
C ARG A 5 -5.64 -23.42 -18.22
N HIS A 6 -6.92 -23.73 -18.29
CA HIS A 6 -7.97 -22.72 -18.17
C HIS A 6 -8.19 -22.42 -16.69
N LEU A 7 -8.43 -21.15 -16.34
CA LEU A 7 -8.90 -20.80 -15.00
C LEU A 7 -10.19 -21.57 -14.71
N LEU A 8 -10.26 -22.17 -13.52
CA LEU A 8 -11.50 -22.71 -12.99
C LEU A 8 -12.53 -21.57 -12.84
N PRO A 9 -13.84 -21.84 -12.94
CA PRO A 9 -14.87 -20.80 -12.78
C PRO A 9 -14.73 -20.01 -11.46
N SER A 10 -14.36 -20.68 -10.37
CA SER A 10 -14.10 -20.05 -9.07
C SER A 10 -12.90 -19.10 -9.08
N GLU A 11 -11.80 -19.48 -9.75
CA GLU A 11 -10.61 -18.64 -9.89
C GLU A 11 -10.92 -17.39 -10.73
N ARG A 12 -11.74 -17.53 -11.79
CA ARG A 12 -12.20 -16.39 -12.60
C ARG A 12 -13.07 -15.45 -11.77
N LEU A 13 -14.04 -16.01 -11.04
CA LEU A 13 -14.91 -15.23 -10.16
C LEU A 13 -14.10 -14.47 -9.11
N ALA A 14 -13.12 -15.13 -8.48
CA ALA A 14 -12.23 -14.51 -7.51
C ALA A 14 -11.41 -13.36 -8.14
N ALA A 15 -10.83 -13.57 -9.32
CA ALA A 15 -10.09 -12.52 -10.04
C ALA A 15 -10.98 -11.32 -10.39
N LEU A 16 -12.18 -11.58 -10.91
CA LEU A 16 -13.15 -10.54 -11.27
C LEU A 16 -13.64 -9.78 -10.04
N LEU A 17 -13.92 -10.48 -8.94
CA LEU A 17 -14.31 -9.85 -7.68
C LEU A 17 -13.18 -8.99 -7.12
N ALA A 18 -11.94 -9.47 -7.13
CA ALA A 18 -10.78 -8.69 -6.70
C ALA A 18 -10.60 -7.42 -7.55
N VAL A 19 -10.79 -7.51 -8.87
CA VAL A 19 -10.78 -6.33 -9.74
C VAL A 19 -11.93 -5.39 -9.45
N LEU A 20 -13.16 -5.90 -9.32
CA LEU A 20 -14.32 -5.06 -9.03
C LEU A 20 -14.12 -4.29 -7.72
N VAL A 21 -13.64 -4.98 -6.67
CA VAL A 21 -13.31 -4.36 -5.38
C VAL A 21 -12.23 -3.30 -5.58
N ALA A 22 -11.11 -3.63 -6.23
CA ALA A 22 -10.02 -2.69 -6.45
C ALA A 22 -10.45 -1.46 -7.28
N LEU A 23 -11.31 -1.63 -8.28
CA LEU A 23 -11.88 -0.54 -9.08
C LEU A 23 -12.81 0.35 -8.25
N ALA A 24 -13.73 -0.24 -7.49
CA ALA A 24 -14.65 0.50 -6.62
C ALA A 24 -13.89 1.32 -5.57
N LEU A 25 -12.88 0.70 -4.98
CA LEU A 25 -11.94 1.29 -4.04
C LEU A 25 -11.15 2.47 -4.67
N ASN A 26 -10.57 2.29 -5.86
CA ASN A 26 -9.87 3.37 -6.57
C ASN A 26 -10.80 4.51 -7.00
N LEU A 27 -12.05 4.21 -7.37
CA LEU A 27 -13.05 5.21 -7.70
C LEU A 27 -13.45 6.02 -6.46
N ALA A 28 -13.77 5.34 -5.36
CA ALA A 28 -14.10 5.98 -4.08
C ALA A 28 -12.97 6.90 -3.62
N ALA A 29 -11.73 6.40 -3.66
CA ALA A 29 -10.55 7.21 -3.43
C ALA A 29 -10.57 8.46 -4.32
N SER A 30 -10.72 8.28 -5.64
CA SER A 30 -10.68 9.37 -6.62
C SER A 30 -11.72 10.46 -6.36
N LEU A 31 -12.91 10.12 -5.88
CA LEU A 31 -13.94 11.09 -5.53
C LEU A 31 -13.53 11.96 -4.34
N GLU A 32 -12.73 11.44 -3.40
CA GLU A 32 -12.29 12.19 -2.21
C GLU A 32 -11.31 13.33 -2.52
N LEU A 33 -10.67 13.34 -3.70
CA LEU A 33 -9.81 14.45 -4.13
C LEU A 33 -10.56 15.77 -4.23
N PHE A 34 -11.87 15.69 -4.40
CA PHE A 34 -12.77 16.83 -4.49
C PHE A 34 -13.37 17.22 -3.14
N VAL A 35 -13.11 16.44 -2.09
CA VAL A 35 -13.59 16.74 -0.75
C VAL A 35 -12.62 17.72 -0.07
N PRO A 36 -13.12 18.80 0.55
CA PRO A 36 -12.29 19.73 1.30
C PRO A 36 -11.47 18.99 2.37
N GLN A 37 -10.14 19.10 2.27
CA GLN A 37 -9.22 18.51 3.22
C GLN A 37 -9.18 19.37 4.50
N SER A 38 -9.04 18.72 5.64
CA SER A 38 -8.95 19.36 6.95
C SER A 38 -7.99 18.59 7.86
N THR A 39 -7.61 19.20 8.98
CA THR A 39 -6.56 18.66 9.85
C THR A 39 -6.86 18.99 11.32
N PHE A 40 -6.38 18.15 12.24
CA PHE A 40 -6.26 18.53 13.65
C PHE A 40 -4.91 19.21 13.95
N GLY A 41 -3.88 18.94 13.14
CA GLY A 41 -2.55 19.54 13.24
C GLY A 41 -1.62 18.94 14.30
N TYR A 42 -1.83 17.69 14.70
CA TYR A 42 -0.87 16.92 15.50
C TYR A 42 -0.31 15.75 14.69
N HIS A 43 0.94 15.39 14.97
CA HIS A 43 1.64 14.26 14.33
C HIS A 43 1.93 13.19 15.38
N LEU A 44 1.56 11.93 15.12
CA LEU A 44 1.68 10.83 16.08
C LEU A 44 2.79 9.86 15.71
N ILE A 45 3.48 9.35 16.72
CA ILE A 45 4.20 8.07 16.65
C ILE A 45 3.47 7.00 17.44
N TYR A 46 3.45 5.80 16.87
CA TYR A 46 2.62 4.70 17.36
C TYR A 46 3.37 3.76 18.29
N ALA A 47 4.71 3.74 18.25
CA ALA A 47 5.52 2.81 19.02
C ALA A 47 5.46 3.06 20.55
N ASN A 48 5.08 4.27 20.97
CA ASN A 48 5.18 4.76 22.36
C ASN A 48 3.86 5.26 22.98
N GLY A 49 2.71 4.74 22.57
CA GLY A 49 1.45 5.14 23.21
C GLY A 49 0.66 6.23 22.50
N PHE A 50 0.64 6.24 21.16
CA PHE A 50 0.13 7.36 20.34
C PHE A 50 0.70 8.71 20.82
N GLU A 51 2.02 8.81 20.84
CA GLU A 51 2.74 9.98 21.34
C GLU A 51 2.76 11.08 20.26
N VAL A 52 2.42 12.30 20.65
CA VAL A 52 2.50 13.48 19.80
C VAL A 52 3.96 13.85 19.65
N VAL A 53 4.50 13.82 18.44
CA VAL A 53 5.89 14.22 18.18
C VAL A 53 6.02 15.66 17.70
N ASP A 54 5.00 16.16 17.02
CA ASP A 54 4.98 17.53 16.51
C ASP A 54 3.55 18.06 16.46
N VAL A 55 3.43 19.40 16.52
CA VAL A 55 2.16 20.11 16.44
C VAL A 55 2.33 21.32 15.54
N ASP A 56 1.55 21.37 14.48
CA ASP A 56 1.60 22.45 13.51
C ASP A 56 1.07 23.75 14.12
N ALA A 57 1.77 24.86 13.88
CA ALA A 57 1.34 26.17 14.33
C ALA A 57 -0.03 26.54 13.74
N GLU A 58 -0.82 27.30 14.50
CA GLU A 58 -2.12 27.83 14.06
C GLU A 58 -3.20 26.76 13.77
N THR A 59 -2.98 25.50 14.18
CA THR A 59 -3.95 24.41 14.05
C THR A 59 -4.86 24.25 15.27
N PRO A 60 -5.95 23.47 15.18
CA PRO A 60 -6.78 23.13 16.35
C PRO A 60 -6.00 22.52 17.51
N ALA A 61 -5.03 21.63 17.24
CA ALA A 61 -4.18 21.02 18.25
C ALA A 61 -3.33 22.06 18.99
N ALA A 62 -2.68 22.97 18.26
CA ALA A 62 -1.91 24.07 18.86
C ALA A 62 -2.79 24.99 19.72
N ARG A 63 -4.00 25.33 19.24
CA ARG A 63 -4.98 26.13 20.01
C ARG A 63 -5.44 25.41 21.28
N ALA A 64 -5.56 24.09 21.24
CA ALA A 64 -5.87 23.26 22.39
C ALA A 64 -4.68 23.02 23.32
N ARG A 65 -3.51 23.61 23.00
CA ARG A 65 -2.25 23.49 23.75
C ARG A 65 -1.74 22.06 23.85
N ILE A 66 -2.00 21.23 22.83
CA ILE A 66 -1.30 19.96 22.65
C ILE A 66 0.15 20.28 22.31
N ILE A 67 1.09 19.53 22.89
CA ILE A 67 2.52 19.71 22.69
C ILE A 67 3.20 18.37 22.41
N SER A 68 4.42 18.42 21.86
CA SER A 68 5.26 17.23 21.71
C SER A 68 5.49 16.54 23.06
N GLY A 69 5.43 15.21 23.08
CA GLY A 69 5.51 14.34 24.26
C GLY A 69 4.17 14.03 24.93
N ASP A 70 3.08 14.71 24.55
CA ASP A 70 1.74 14.32 24.98
C ASP A 70 1.36 12.93 24.42
N ARG A 71 0.50 12.19 25.12
CA ARG A 71 -0.05 10.92 24.62
C ARG A 71 -1.55 11.02 24.43
N LEU A 72 -2.06 10.47 23.34
CA LEU A 72 -3.48 10.42 23.06
C LEU A 72 -4.03 9.02 23.40
N ASP A 73 -4.96 8.93 24.34
CA ASP A 73 -5.64 7.68 24.69
C ASP A 73 -7.05 7.65 24.08
N PHE A 74 -7.28 6.67 23.21
CA PHE A 74 -8.53 6.46 22.48
C PHE A 74 -9.37 5.29 23.01
N ARG A 75 -8.99 4.65 24.13
CA ARG A 75 -9.72 3.49 24.67
C ARG A 75 -11.17 3.81 25.05
N GLN A 76 -11.44 5.07 25.40
CA GLN A 76 -12.77 5.57 25.75
C GLN A 76 -13.41 6.38 24.62
N SER A 77 -12.78 6.43 23.45
CA SER A 77 -13.28 7.13 22.27
C SER A 77 -14.26 6.26 21.49
N THR A 78 -15.11 6.88 20.68
CA THR A 78 -15.97 6.12 19.77
C THR A 78 -15.14 5.45 18.66
N LEU A 79 -15.75 4.54 17.90
CA LEU A 79 -15.08 3.99 16.71
C LEU A 79 -14.76 5.09 15.69
N HIS A 80 -15.71 5.99 15.46
CA HIS A 80 -15.53 7.16 14.59
C HIS A 80 -14.33 8.01 15.03
N ASP A 81 -14.28 8.38 16.32
CA ASP A 81 -13.18 9.18 16.87
C ASP A 81 -11.81 8.51 16.68
N ARG A 82 -11.76 7.17 16.71
CA ARG A 82 -10.53 6.40 16.47
C ARG A 82 -10.13 6.43 15.01
N ILE A 83 -11.07 6.21 14.10
CA ILE A 83 -10.83 6.24 12.65
C ILE A 83 -10.27 7.61 12.25
N VAL A 84 -10.94 8.68 12.67
CA VAL A 84 -10.57 10.04 12.30
C VAL A 84 -9.36 10.54 13.10
N GLY A 85 -9.31 10.28 14.41
CA GLY A 85 -8.26 10.75 15.30
C GLY A 85 -6.90 10.07 15.11
N LEU A 86 -6.88 8.80 14.68
CA LEU A 86 -5.65 8.08 14.32
C LEU A 86 -5.27 8.27 12.85
N GLY A 87 -5.99 9.11 12.10
CA GLY A 87 -5.66 9.43 10.71
C GLY A 87 -5.93 8.31 9.71
N TYR A 88 -6.78 7.33 10.05
CA TYR A 88 -7.26 6.33 9.08
C TYR A 88 -8.16 6.96 8.00
N GLN A 89 -8.84 8.05 8.34
CA GLN A 89 -9.59 8.90 7.40
C GLN A 89 -9.26 10.37 7.64
N SER A 90 -9.20 11.15 6.55
CA SER A 90 -9.07 12.60 6.64
C SER A 90 -10.35 13.20 7.24
N PRO A 91 -10.24 14.03 8.30
CA PRO A 91 -11.42 14.66 8.87
C PRO A 91 -12.10 15.60 7.89
N LEU A 92 -13.41 15.77 8.05
CA LEU A 92 -14.20 16.84 7.43
C LEU A 92 -13.98 18.18 8.13
N PRO A 93 -14.08 19.32 7.43
CA PRO A 93 -14.03 20.63 8.06
C PRO A 93 -15.03 20.76 9.22
N GLY A 94 -14.53 21.05 10.42
CA GLY A 94 -15.33 21.20 11.64
C GLY A 94 -15.70 19.90 12.36
N GLU A 95 -15.34 18.74 11.79
CA GLU A 95 -15.61 17.42 12.38
C GLU A 95 -14.95 17.30 13.75
N PRO A 96 -15.70 16.94 14.80
CA PRO A 96 -15.14 16.79 16.14
C PRO A 96 -14.48 15.43 16.30
N VAL A 97 -13.37 15.39 17.04
CA VAL A 97 -12.79 14.14 17.56
C VAL A 97 -12.61 14.26 19.07
N THR A 98 -12.97 13.21 19.80
CA THR A 98 -12.84 13.16 21.26
C THR A 98 -11.88 12.06 21.70
N PHE A 99 -10.94 12.40 22.58
CA PHE A 99 -9.97 11.48 23.16
C PHE A 99 -9.50 11.96 24.54
N PHE A 100 -8.71 11.15 25.24
CA PHE A 100 -8.05 11.56 26.48
C PHE A 100 -6.61 11.99 26.19
N LEU A 101 -6.28 13.24 26.50
CA LEU A 101 -4.91 13.74 26.49
C LEU A 101 -4.22 13.34 27.79
N VAL A 102 -3.17 12.55 27.73
CA VAL A 102 -2.36 12.14 28.88
C VAL A 102 -1.07 12.94 28.90
N ARG A 103 -0.91 13.80 29.93
CA ARG A 103 0.29 14.61 30.16
C ARG A 103 0.76 14.42 31.60
N ASN A 104 2.02 14.03 31.80
CA ASN A 104 2.59 13.77 33.12
C ASN A 104 1.76 12.79 33.97
N GLY A 105 1.18 11.77 33.33
CA GLY A 105 0.32 10.77 33.99
C GLY A 105 -1.12 11.20 34.27
N ALA A 106 -1.46 12.49 34.10
CA ALA A 106 -2.83 12.98 34.24
C ALA A 106 -3.56 12.91 32.89
N GLY A 107 -4.71 12.22 32.87
CA GLY A 107 -5.60 12.16 31.71
C GLY A 107 -6.66 13.25 31.75
N LYS A 108 -6.82 13.99 30.64
CA LYS A 108 -7.87 14.98 30.45
C LYS A 108 -8.65 14.69 29.18
N LYS A 109 -9.97 14.52 29.29
CA LYS A 109 -10.86 14.41 28.12
C LYS A 109 -10.81 15.72 27.31
N MET A 110 -10.58 15.59 26.01
CA MET A 110 -10.44 16.71 25.09
C MET A 110 -11.26 16.42 23.82
N THR A 111 -11.89 17.46 23.28
CA THR A 111 -12.54 17.42 21.98
C THR A 111 -11.89 18.47 21.09
N LEU A 112 -11.35 18.05 19.95
CA LEU A 112 -10.86 18.94 18.91
C LEU A 112 -11.88 19.02 17.78
N ARG A 113 -11.85 20.10 17.01
CA ARG A 113 -12.59 20.22 15.75
C ARG A 113 -11.61 20.46 14.63
N ALA A 114 -11.71 19.69 13.55
CA ALA A 114 -10.79 19.81 12.44
C ALA A 114 -10.90 21.19 11.78
N GLY A 115 -9.75 21.80 11.51
CA GLY A 115 -9.63 23.10 10.87
C GLY A 115 -9.24 22.96 9.41
N SER A 116 -9.39 24.04 8.63
CA SER A 116 -8.81 24.11 7.29
C SER A 116 -7.30 23.84 7.33
N LEU A 117 -6.78 23.18 6.30
CA LEU A 117 -5.33 23.02 6.13
C LEU A 117 -4.62 24.39 6.20
N THR A 118 -3.47 24.42 6.89
CA THR A 118 -2.55 25.56 6.88
C THR A 118 -1.98 25.79 5.47
N ARG A 119 -1.34 26.93 5.21
CA ARG A 119 -0.67 27.15 3.91
C ARG A 119 0.44 26.13 3.62
N ALA A 120 1.13 25.66 4.66
CA ALA A 120 2.18 24.64 4.53
C ALA A 120 1.58 23.29 4.13
N GLU A 121 0.52 22.86 4.82
CA GLU A 121 -0.23 21.65 4.48
C GLU A 121 -0.96 21.80 3.14
N TYR A 122 -1.44 22.98 2.77
CA TYR A 122 -2.05 23.22 1.47
C TYR A 122 -1.05 23.11 0.34
N ARG A 123 0.23 23.48 0.53
CA ARG A 123 1.28 23.20 -0.47
C ARG A 123 1.50 21.70 -0.64
N GLN A 124 1.38 20.94 0.45
CA GLN A 124 1.38 19.47 0.40
C GLN A 124 0.10 18.90 -0.25
N ALA A 125 -1.06 19.50 0.01
CA ALA A 125 -2.34 19.08 -0.56
C ALA A 125 -2.55 19.55 -2.01
N ALA A 126 -1.86 20.60 -2.45
CA ALA A 126 -1.78 21.03 -3.86
C ALA A 126 -1.08 19.97 -4.73
N PHE A 127 -0.47 18.94 -4.11
CA PHE A 127 -0.04 17.70 -4.77
C PHE A 127 -1.20 16.72 -5.04
N SER A 128 -2.45 17.09 -4.73
CA SER A 128 -3.70 16.36 -5.03
C SER A 128 -3.84 15.95 -6.51
N PRO A 129 -3.57 16.79 -7.53
CA PRO A 129 -3.70 16.38 -8.94
C PRO A 129 -2.78 15.22 -9.32
N LEU A 130 -1.60 15.14 -8.69
CA LEU A 130 -0.69 14.02 -8.86
C LEU A 130 -1.24 12.77 -8.18
N ALA A 131 -1.79 12.88 -6.97
CA ALA A 131 -2.49 11.77 -6.33
C ALA A 131 -3.66 11.26 -7.19
N SER A 132 -4.40 12.16 -7.85
CA SER A 132 -5.40 11.81 -8.88
C SER A 132 -4.79 11.02 -10.03
N PHE A 133 -3.66 11.50 -10.56
CA PHE A 133 -2.96 10.83 -11.64
C PHE A 133 -2.41 9.44 -11.24
N LEU A 134 -1.90 9.28 -10.02
CA LEU A 134 -1.46 7.99 -9.50
C LEU A 134 -2.61 6.99 -9.38
N ARG A 135 -3.80 7.45 -9.01
CA ARG A 135 -4.99 6.60 -8.96
C ARG A 135 -5.40 6.16 -10.36
N LEU A 136 -5.29 7.03 -11.36
CA LEU A 136 -5.43 6.65 -12.78
C LEU A 136 -4.39 5.60 -13.21
N ALA A 137 -3.14 5.73 -12.74
CA ALA A 137 -2.13 4.69 -12.96
C ALA A 137 -2.50 3.37 -12.23
N GLY A 138 -3.11 3.46 -11.04
CA GLY A 138 -3.71 2.34 -10.30
C GLY A 138 -4.70 1.52 -11.15
N PHE A 139 -5.62 2.20 -11.84
CA PHE A 139 -6.54 1.56 -12.78
C PHE A 139 -5.79 0.82 -13.91
N ALA A 140 -4.71 1.42 -14.44
CA ALA A 140 -3.89 0.78 -15.46
C ALA A 140 -3.18 -0.48 -14.92
N TYR A 141 -2.66 -0.45 -13.68
CA TYR A 141 -2.09 -1.64 -13.03
C TYR A 141 -3.09 -2.78 -12.95
N ILE A 142 -4.29 -2.51 -12.43
CA ILE A 142 -5.34 -3.52 -12.26
C ILE A 142 -5.74 -4.11 -13.62
N ALA A 143 -5.93 -3.27 -14.63
CA ALA A 143 -6.30 -3.72 -15.97
C ALA A 143 -5.21 -4.59 -16.61
N VAL A 144 -3.94 -4.15 -16.57
CA VAL A 144 -2.79 -4.90 -17.11
C VAL A 144 -2.64 -6.24 -16.37
N ALA A 145 -2.70 -6.22 -15.04
CA ALA A 145 -2.61 -7.40 -14.20
C ALA A 145 -3.70 -8.42 -14.52
N LEU A 146 -4.96 -7.98 -14.61
CA LEU A 146 -6.10 -8.83 -14.93
C LEU A 146 -5.96 -9.44 -16.33
N VAL A 147 -5.59 -8.63 -17.33
CA VAL A 147 -5.40 -9.13 -18.70
C VAL A 147 -4.31 -10.21 -18.74
N ILE A 148 -3.17 -9.99 -18.07
CA ILE A 148 -2.09 -10.99 -17.98
C ILE A 148 -2.60 -12.27 -17.32
N LEU A 149 -3.30 -12.15 -16.19
CA LEU A 149 -3.82 -13.29 -15.42
C LEU A 149 -4.83 -14.12 -16.24
N LEU A 150 -5.80 -13.47 -16.89
CA LEU A 150 -6.81 -14.13 -17.72
C LEU A 150 -6.20 -14.84 -18.94
N ARG A 151 -5.09 -14.31 -19.47
CA ARG A 151 -4.42 -14.86 -20.65
C ARG A 151 -3.53 -16.06 -20.33
N ARG A 152 -2.85 -16.05 -19.19
CA ARG A 152 -1.98 -17.15 -18.73
C ARG A 152 -2.15 -17.36 -17.24
N PRO A 153 -3.18 -18.08 -16.82
CA PRO A 153 -3.36 -18.36 -15.41
C PRO A 153 -2.29 -19.33 -14.91
N GLY A 154 -1.54 -18.89 -13.91
CA GLY A 154 -0.46 -19.63 -13.27
C GLY A 154 -0.12 -18.99 -11.93
N ARG A 155 0.66 -19.67 -11.10
CA ARG A 155 1.02 -19.13 -9.77
C ARG A 155 1.88 -17.87 -9.92
N MET A 156 2.73 -17.81 -10.95
CA MET A 156 3.50 -16.61 -11.29
C MET A 156 2.61 -15.40 -11.61
N THR A 157 1.59 -15.56 -12.46
CA THR A 157 0.71 -14.44 -12.87
C THR A 157 -0.27 -14.05 -11.77
N TRP A 158 -0.70 -14.99 -10.92
CA TRP A 158 -1.40 -14.68 -9.67
C TRP A 158 -0.54 -13.86 -8.71
N GLY A 159 0.74 -14.22 -8.55
CA GLY A 159 1.68 -13.45 -7.72
C GLY A 159 1.84 -12.01 -8.23
N LEU A 160 2.02 -11.84 -9.54
CA LEU A 160 2.06 -10.52 -10.17
C LEU A 160 0.73 -9.77 -9.98
N PHE A 161 -0.41 -10.45 -10.17
CA PHE A 161 -1.72 -9.84 -10.02
C PHE A 161 -1.94 -9.30 -8.60
N LEU A 162 -1.69 -10.11 -7.57
CA LEU A 162 -1.83 -9.70 -6.18
C LEU A 162 -0.91 -8.52 -5.86
N TYR A 163 0.34 -8.56 -6.34
CA TYR A 163 1.29 -7.47 -6.16
C TYR A 163 0.82 -6.16 -6.81
N LEU A 164 0.35 -6.20 -8.05
CA LEU A 164 -0.07 -4.99 -8.75
C LEU A 164 -1.39 -4.43 -8.19
N VAL A 165 -2.30 -5.29 -7.76
CA VAL A 165 -3.53 -4.86 -7.10
C VAL A 165 -3.22 -4.23 -5.75
N SER A 166 -2.35 -4.84 -4.93
CA SER A 166 -1.93 -4.25 -3.64
C SER A 166 -1.17 -2.95 -3.82
N ALA A 167 -0.36 -2.83 -4.89
CA ALA A 167 0.41 -1.64 -5.17
C ALA A 167 -0.46 -0.42 -5.50
N THR A 168 -1.75 -0.60 -5.80
CA THR A 168 -2.69 0.53 -6.00
C THR A 168 -2.97 1.34 -4.74
N ASP A 169 -2.50 0.86 -3.57
CA ASP A 169 -2.60 1.52 -2.27
C ASP A 169 -3.97 2.18 -2.07
N VAL A 170 -4.99 1.33 -1.94
CA VAL A 170 -6.32 1.87 -1.72
C VAL A 170 -6.49 2.20 -0.25
N SER A 171 -6.35 3.48 0.06
CA SER A 171 -6.76 3.99 1.35
C SER A 171 -8.27 3.77 1.54
N LEU A 172 -8.65 3.49 2.78
CA LEU A 172 -9.98 3.01 3.19
C LEU A 172 -11.01 4.13 3.25
N TYR A 173 -11.11 4.88 2.18
CA TYR A 173 -11.77 6.17 2.14
C TYR A 173 -13.27 6.09 2.43
N ARG A 174 -13.68 6.77 3.50
CA ARG A 174 -15.05 7.03 3.97
C ARG A 174 -16.02 5.85 3.89
N PHE A 175 -15.50 4.65 4.16
CA PHE A 175 -16.38 3.56 4.53
C PHE A 175 -17.21 3.99 5.74
N PRO A 176 -18.50 3.63 5.80
CA PRO A 176 -19.29 3.79 7.01
C PRO A 176 -18.51 3.23 8.20
N ASP A 177 -18.51 3.93 9.34
CA ASP A 177 -17.67 3.57 10.50
C ASP A 177 -17.81 2.10 10.90
N TRP A 178 -19.01 1.54 10.77
CA TRP A 178 -19.29 0.14 11.09
C TRP A 178 -18.67 -0.88 10.12
N LEU A 179 -18.43 -0.51 8.85
CA LEU A 179 -17.72 -1.33 7.86
C LEU A 179 -16.21 -1.10 7.86
N PHE A 180 -15.78 0.05 8.39
CA PHE A 180 -14.39 0.48 8.30
C PHE A 180 -13.40 -0.56 8.85
N PRO A 181 -13.58 -1.17 10.04
CA PRO A 181 -12.62 -2.15 10.55
C PRO A 181 -12.48 -3.38 9.65
N LEU A 182 -13.57 -3.84 9.03
CA LEU A 182 -13.51 -4.96 8.08
C LEU A 182 -12.73 -4.57 6.83
N ALA A 183 -12.97 -3.36 6.31
CA ALA A 183 -12.24 -2.84 5.17
C ALA A 183 -10.74 -2.72 5.50
N ALA A 184 -10.40 -2.25 6.71
CA ALA A 184 -9.02 -2.13 7.19
C ALA A 184 -8.28 -3.46 7.22
N LEU A 185 -8.87 -4.46 7.86
CA LEU A 185 -8.32 -5.82 7.87
C LEU A 185 -8.22 -6.41 6.46
N ALA A 186 -9.16 -6.12 5.56
CA ALA A 186 -9.08 -6.58 4.18
C ALA A 186 -7.93 -5.91 3.41
N SER A 187 -7.67 -4.63 3.67
CA SER A 187 -6.52 -3.90 3.11
C SER A 187 -5.20 -4.45 3.63
N ASP A 188 -5.10 -4.76 4.93
CA ASP A 188 -3.93 -5.41 5.52
C ASP A 188 -3.65 -6.78 4.87
N VAL A 189 -4.69 -7.59 4.71
CA VAL A 189 -4.58 -8.88 4.01
C VAL A 189 -4.13 -8.69 2.57
N LEU A 190 -4.69 -7.71 1.86
CA LEU A 190 -4.31 -7.42 0.47
C LEU A 190 -2.85 -6.93 0.36
N SER A 191 -2.41 -6.07 1.27
CA SER A 191 -1.03 -5.56 1.35
C SER A 191 -0.03 -6.69 1.55
N VAL A 192 -0.33 -7.60 2.49
CA VAL A 192 0.51 -8.77 2.76
C VAL A 192 0.46 -9.76 1.59
N ALA A 193 -0.73 -10.06 1.06
CA ALA A 193 -0.90 -10.91 -0.12
C ALA A 193 -0.15 -10.35 -1.34
N GLY A 194 -0.10 -9.03 -1.47
CA GLY A 194 0.67 -8.32 -2.47
C GLY A 194 2.17 -8.53 -2.37
N THR A 195 2.71 -8.34 -1.16
CA THR A 195 4.13 -8.52 -0.90
C THR A 195 4.56 -10.00 -1.07
N ILE A 196 3.72 -10.95 -0.63
CA ILE A 196 3.93 -12.39 -0.90
C ILE A 196 3.81 -12.67 -2.40
N GLY A 197 2.84 -12.05 -3.08
CA GLY A 197 2.64 -12.16 -4.52
C GLY A 197 3.88 -11.76 -5.30
N LEU A 198 4.56 -10.70 -4.87
CA LEU A 198 5.85 -10.27 -5.42
C LEU A 198 6.93 -11.35 -5.24
N VAL A 199 7.04 -11.97 -4.08
CA VAL A 199 7.98 -13.09 -3.84
C VAL A 199 7.66 -14.28 -4.74
N ILE A 200 6.40 -14.70 -4.81
CA ILE A 200 5.95 -15.81 -5.67
C ILE A 200 6.26 -15.50 -7.14
N PHE A 201 5.99 -14.28 -7.60
CA PHE A 201 6.34 -13.84 -8.94
C PHE A 201 7.86 -13.91 -9.17
N ALA A 202 8.65 -13.29 -8.30
CA ALA A 202 10.11 -13.25 -8.42
C ALA A 202 10.73 -14.64 -8.44
N VAL A 203 10.25 -15.55 -7.60
CA VAL A 203 10.75 -16.93 -7.49
C VAL A 203 10.38 -17.80 -8.68
N ARG A 204 9.28 -17.48 -9.38
CA ARG A 204 8.79 -18.25 -10.53
C ARG A 204 9.18 -17.66 -11.88
N PHE A 205 9.52 -16.38 -11.95
CA PHE A 205 9.89 -15.70 -13.19
C PHE A 205 11.26 -16.16 -13.73
N PRO A 206 11.45 -16.43 -15.03
CA PRO A 206 10.51 -16.25 -16.13
C PRO A 206 9.70 -17.51 -16.53
N GLU A 207 10.01 -18.68 -16.00
CA GLU A 207 9.53 -19.97 -16.55
C GLU A 207 8.29 -20.58 -15.84
N ASP A 208 7.80 -19.97 -14.76
CA ASP A 208 6.75 -20.49 -13.86
C ASP A 208 7.05 -21.88 -13.26
N ARG A 209 8.34 -22.23 -13.19
CA ARG A 209 8.83 -23.51 -12.64
C ARG A 209 10.02 -23.27 -11.72
N PRO A 210 9.77 -23.01 -10.42
CA PRO A 210 10.87 -22.78 -9.50
C PRO A 210 11.63 -24.08 -9.26
N VAL A 211 12.97 -24.03 -9.29
CA VAL A 211 13.87 -25.17 -9.06
C VAL A 211 14.89 -24.86 -7.95
N GLY A 212 15.43 -25.89 -7.30
CA GLY A 212 16.42 -25.73 -6.22
C GLY A 212 15.90 -24.90 -5.05
N TRP A 213 16.71 -23.94 -4.56
CA TRP A 213 16.34 -23.06 -3.44
C TRP A 213 15.10 -22.20 -3.73
N ARG A 214 14.84 -21.87 -5.01
CA ARG A 214 13.63 -21.13 -5.43
C ARG A 214 12.37 -21.96 -5.14
N ALA A 215 12.41 -23.28 -5.34
CA ALA A 215 11.28 -24.15 -5.03
C ALA A 215 10.95 -24.18 -3.52
N GLN A 216 11.98 -24.10 -2.67
CA GLN A 216 11.79 -23.99 -1.22
C GLN A 216 11.14 -22.65 -0.85
N LEU A 217 11.62 -21.53 -1.42
CA LEU A 217 10.99 -20.23 -1.19
C LEU A 217 9.54 -20.18 -1.65
N ASP A 218 9.20 -20.73 -2.83
CA ASP A 218 7.81 -20.80 -3.31
C ASP A 218 6.90 -21.61 -2.37
N ARG A 219 7.44 -22.68 -1.77
CA ARG A 219 6.71 -23.52 -0.81
C ARG A 219 6.45 -22.78 0.51
N PHE A 220 7.41 -22.00 0.98
CA PHE A 220 7.32 -21.29 2.26
C PHE A 220 6.76 -19.87 2.14
N ALA A 221 6.60 -19.32 0.94
CA ALA A 221 6.12 -17.95 0.72
C ALA A 221 4.79 -17.65 1.43
N ILE A 222 3.81 -18.57 1.35
CA ILE A 222 2.50 -18.39 1.98
C ILE A 222 2.60 -18.47 3.51
N PRO A 223 3.18 -19.53 4.13
CA PRO A 223 3.37 -19.57 5.58
C PRO A 223 4.13 -18.38 6.16
N ILE A 224 5.23 -17.97 5.51
CA ILE A 224 6.02 -16.78 5.90
C ILE A 224 5.13 -15.53 5.82
N GLY A 225 4.37 -15.43 4.74
CA GLY A 225 3.39 -14.38 4.55
C GLY A 225 2.35 -14.28 5.66
N VAL A 226 1.76 -15.42 6.07
CA VAL A 226 0.80 -15.49 7.18
C VAL A 226 1.44 -15.01 8.48
N ILE A 227 2.68 -15.40 8.76
CA ILE A 227 3.41 -14.93 9.95
C ILE A 227 3.56 -13.39 9.92
N PHE A 228 3.87 -12.81 8.76
CA PHE A 228 3.98 -11.35 8.60
C PHE A 228 2.64 -10.61 8.52
N ALA A 229 1.53 -11.32 8.33
CA ALA A 229 0.20 -10.74 8.45
C ALA A 229 -0.15 -10.43 9.92
N ILE A 230 0.36 -11.23 10.87
CA ILE A 230 -0.01 -11.12 12.28
C ILE A 230 0.27 -9.72 12.86
N PRO A 231 1.47 -9.11 12.68
CA PRO A 231 1.73 -7.76 13.20
C PRO A 231 0.80 -6.69 12.62
N ASN A 232 0.48 -6.75 11.32
CA ASN A 232 -0.43 -5.80 10.66
C ASN A 232 -1.85 -5.91 11.22
N LEU A 233 -2.41 -7.12 11.19
CA LEU A 233 -3.76 -7.37 11.71
C LEU A 233 -3.88 -7.07 13.20
N ALA A 234 -2.84 -7.38 13.98
CA ALA A 234 -2.81 -7.08 15.41
C ALA A 234 -2.72 -5.57 15.68
N TRP A 235 -1.97 -4.83 14.85
CA TRP A 235 -1.91 -3.37 14.93
C TRP A 235 -3.31 -2.77 14.76
N ASP A 236 -3.98 -3.11 13.67
CA ASP A 236 -5.30 -2.56 13.34
C ASP A 236 -6.34 -3.01 14.36
N ALA A 237 -6.29 -4.27 14.78
CA ALA A 237 -7.22 -4.75 15.79
C ALA A 237 -7.05 -4.02 17.13
N THR A 238 -5.81 -3.77 17.56
CA THR A 238 -5.51 -3.06 18.81
C THR A 238 -5.91 -1.58 18.72
N SER A 239 -5.57 -0.93 17.61
CA SER A 239 -5.82 0.50 17.42
C SER A 239 -7.30 0.80 17.18
N LEU A 240 -7.94 0.09 16.25
CA LEU A 240 -9.33 0.36 15.86
C LEU A 240 -10.35 -0.21 16.85
N PHE A 241 -10.22 -1.46 17.32
CA PHE A 241 -11.23 -2.06 18.19
C PHE A 241 -11.01 -1.74 19.66
N LEU A 242 -9.76 -1.62 20.12
CA LEU A 242 -9.46 -1.36 21.53
C LEU A 242 -9.11 0.10 21.81
N GLY A 243 -8.81 0.91 20.78
CA GLY A 243 -8.34 2.29 21.00
C GLY A 243 -7.00 2.35 21.73
N ALA A 244 -6.28 1.23 21.79
CA ALA A 244 -5.02 1.11 22.50
C ALA A 244 -3.87 1.31 21.51
N SER A 245 -2.78 1.88 22.01
CA SER A 245 -1.56 1.98 21.20
C SER A 245 -1.05 0.59 20.84
N PRO A 246 -0.63 0.38 19.58
CA PRO A 246 0.00 -0.87 19.17
C PRO A 246 1.32 -1.05 19.93
N ALA A 247 1.66 -2.31 20.22
CA ALA A 247 2.94 -2.63 20.82
C ALA A 247 4.07 -2.50 19.78
N ALA A 248 5.30 -2.25 20.24
CA ALA A 248 6.48 -2.10 19.38
C ALA A 248 6.66 -3.25 18.37
N TRP A 249 6.40 -4.50 18.77
CA TRP A 249 6.51 -5.65 17.87
C TRP A 249 5.48 -5.63 16.73
N MET A 250 4.32 -5.00 16.91
CA MET A 250 3.33 -4.84 15.85
C MET A 250 3.85 -3.86 14.79
N VAL A 251 4.38 -2.73 15.26
CA VAL A 251 4.98 -1.66 14.44
C VAL A 251 6.19 -2.14 13.65
N TYR A 252 7.16 -2.71 14.36
CA TYR A 252 8.41 -3.14 13.78
C TYR A 252 8.24 -4.45 13.00
N GLY A 253 7.36 -5.34 13.46
CA GLY A 253 7.08 -6.60 12.79
C GLY A 253 6.43 -6.40 11.42
N SER A 254 5.46 -5.47 11.30
CA SER A 254 4.84 -5.15 10.01
C SER A 254 5.86 -4.54 9.05
N THR A 255 6.59 -3.52 9.52
CA THR A 255 7.57 -2.76 8.72
C THR A 255 8.72 -3.65 8.26
N PHE A 256 9.42 -4.30 9.19
CA PHE A 256 10.57 -5.15 8.85
C PHE A 256 10.16 -6.42 8.12
N GLY A 257 8.95 -6.94 8.36
CA GLY A 257 8.41 -8.06 7.61
C GLY A 257 8.21 -7.74 6.13
N ALA A 258 7.57 -6.60 5.83
CA ALA A 258 7.40 -6.13 4.46
C ALA A 258 8.75 -5.89 3.77
N LEU A 259 9.68 -5.21 4.45
CA LEU A 259 11.02 -4.95 3.92
C LEU A 259 11.81 -6.24 3.65
N ALA A 260 11.73 -7.23 4.55
CA ALA A 260 12.39 -8.52 4.37
C ALA A 260 11.86 -9.28 3.15
N LEU A 261 10.54 -9.31 2.95
CA LEU A 261 9.94 -9.95 1.78
C LEU A 261 10.29 -9.23 0.48
N ILE A 262 10.27 -7.90 0.47
CA ILE A 262 10.73 -7.09 -0.67
C ILE A 262 12.19 -7.41 -0.99
N PHE A 263 13.06 -7.45 0.02
CA PHE A 263 14.47 -7.77 -0.15
C PHE A 263 14.66 -9.16 -0.75
N VAL A 264 13.93 -10.18 -0.26
CA VAL A 264 13.95 -11.54 -0.82
C VAL A 264 13.53 -11.54 -2.29
N ALA A 265 12.46 -10.82 -2.64
CA ALA A 265 12.01 -10.73 -4.03
C ALA A 265 13.05 -10.07 -4.95
N VAL A 266 13.63 -8.95 -4.52
CA VAL A 266 14.67 -8.23 -5.28
C VAL A 266 15.92 -9.09 -5.44
N ALA A 267 16.42 -9.70 -4.36
CA ALA A 267 17.56 -10.59 -4.39
C ALA A 267 17.32 -11.78 -5.35
N THR A 268 16.10 -12.31 -5.36
CA THR A 268 15.72 -13.40 -6.27
C THR A 268 15.70 -12.97 -7.72
N LEU A 269 15.17 -11.78 -8.04
CA LEU A 269 15.19 -11.24 -9.40
C LEU A 269 16.62 -10.94 -9.88
N ILE A 270 17.48 -10.41 -9.00
CA ILE A 270 18.89 -10.17 -9.31
C ILE A 270 19.62 -11.49 -9.55
N ALA A 271 19.44 -12.49 -8.69
CA ALA A 271 20.03 -13.81 -8.88
C ALA A 271 19.58 -14.45 -10.22
N ALA A 272 18.30 -14.31 -10.56
CA ALA A 272 17.77 -14.76 -11.86
C ALA A 272 18.40 -14.00 -13.04
N TYR A 273 18.59 -12.68 -12.92
CA TYR A 273 19.28 -11.87 -13.94
C TYR A 273 20.73 -12.28 -14.16
N LEU A 274 21.47 -12.53 -13.07
CA LEU A 274 22.87 -12.95 -13.15
C LEU A 274 23.02 -14.32 -13.81
N ALA A 275 22.10 -15.26 -13.51
CA ALA A 275 22.10 -16.60 -14.09
C ALA A 275 21.59 -16.68 -15.55
N ALA A 276 20.84 -15.67 -16.00
CA ALA A 276 20.19 -15.69 -17.32
C ALA A 276 21.17 -15.46 -18.48
N GLY A 277 20.86 -16.03 -19.65
CA GLY A 277 21.61 -15.79 -20.90
C GLY A 277 21.41 -14.35 -21.46
N PRO A 278 22.24 -13.89 -22.42
CA PRO A 278 22.20 -12.50 -22.91
C PRO A 278 20.82 -12.03 -23.40
N GLY A 279 20.08 -12.89 -24.12
CA GLY A 279 18.74 -12.55 -24.60
C GLY A 279 17.68 -12.49 -23.50
N GLU A 280 17.81 -13.31 -22.46
CA GLU A 280 16.88 -13.32 -21.32
C GLU A 280 17.14 -12.14 -20.39
N ARG A 281 18.39 -11.74 -20.20
CA ARG A 281 18.78 -10.54 -19.44
C ARG A 281 18.06 -9.30 -19.96
N GLN A 282 17.96 -9.15 -21.28
CA GLN A 282 17.24 -8.02 -21.88
C GLN A 282 15.74 -7.99 -21.53
N ARG A 283 15.13 -9.15 -21.26
CA ARG A 283 13.73 -9.24 -20.82
C ARG A 283 13.61 -8.97 -19.32
N LEU A 284 14.50 -9.59 -18.53
CA LEU A 284 14.57 -9.44 -17.08
C LEU A 284 14.81 -7.98 -16.65
N GLN A 285 15.66 -7.23 -17.36
CA GLN A 285 15.96 -5.84 -17.00
C GLN A 285 14.69 -4.97 -16.92
N TRP A 286 13.74 -5.13 -17.84
CA TRP A 286 12.53 -4.31 -17.88
C TRP A 286 11.57 -4.66 -16.75
N VAL A 287 11.51 -5.95 -16.39
CA VAL A 287 10.75 -6.40 -15.22
C VAL A 287 11.37 -5.87 -13.93
N ILE A 288 12.70 -5.93 -13.81
CA ILE A 288 13.42 -5.39 -12.66
C ILE A 288 13.21 -3.88 -12.54
N VAL A 289 13.28 -3.14 -13.65
CA VAL A 289 13.02 -1.69 -13.67
C VAL A 289 11.58 -1.39 -13.25
N ALA A 290 10.59 -2.14 -13.76
CA ALA A 290 9.20 -1.96 -13.36
C ALA A 290 8.98 -2.22 -11.85
N VAL A 291 9.51 -3.34 -11.33
CA VAL A 291 9.45 -3.66 -9.90
C VAL A 291 10.20 -2.62 -9.07
N PHE A 292 11.34 -2.12 -9.55
CA PHE A 292 12.09 -1.07 -8.88
C PHE A 292 11.27 0.22 -8.76
N PHE A 293 10.58 0.62 -9.83
CA PHE A 293 9.73 1.82 -9.81
C PHE A 293 8.59 1.73 -8.79
N THR A 294 7.91 0.58 -8.72
CA THR A 294 6.87 0.35 -7.71
C THR A 294 7.44 0.30 -6.29
N LEU A 295 8.63 -0.29 -6.10
CA LEU A 295 9.30 -0.34 -4.80
C LEU A 295 9.76 1.04 -4.32
N VAL A 296 10.32 1.87 -5.21
CA VAL A 296 10.72 3.24 -4.87
C VAL A 296 9.52 4.08 -4.45
N SER A 297 8.38 3.89 -5.12
CA SER A 297 7.13 4.52 -4.70
C SER A 297 6.68 4.08 -3.31
N PHE A 298 6.67 2.77 -3.05
CA PHE A 298 6.32 2.23 -1.73
C PHE A 298 7.26 2.79 -0.66
N ALA A 299 8.57 2.81 -0.92
CA ALA A 299 9.57 3.40 -0.04
C ALA A 299 9.34 4.89 0.21
N SER A 300 8.82 5.64 -0.77
CA SER A 300 8.51 7.07 -0.57
C SER A 300 7.33 7.31 0.37
N GLY A 301 6.34 6.41 0.38
CA GLY A 301 5.25 6.46 1.36
C GLY A 301 5.78 6.28 2.78
N TRP A 302 6.64 5.28 2.98
CA TRP A 302 7.35 5.09 4.24
C TRP A 302 8.24 6.29 4.59
N ALA A 303 9.01 6.81 3.64
CA ALA A 303 9.87 7.96 3.88
C ALA A 303 9.06 9.17 4.38
N ARG A 304 7.84 9.40 3.87
CA ARG A 304 6.95 10.47 4.36
C ARG A 304 6.51 10.22 5.81
N TYR A 305 6.13 8.99 6.13
CA TYR A 305 5.78 8.61 7.50
C TYR A 305 6.97 8.78 8.47
N TRP A 306 8.17 8.36 8.05
CA TRP A 306 9.37 8.54 8.86
C TRP A 306 9.79 10.01 8.93
N SER A 307 9.60 10.81 7.88
CA SER A 307 9.94 12.24 7.90
C SER A 307 9.00 13.07 8.78
N SER A 308 7.73 12.67 8.90
CA SER A 308 6.80 13.30 9.84
C SER A 308 7.09 12.88 11.28
N ALA A 309 7.50 11.62 11.50
CA ALA A 309 7.84 11.11 12.82
C ALA A 309 9.21 11.62 13.33
N TYR A 310 10.19 11.74 12.45
CA TYR A 310 11.57 12.11 12.73
C TYR A 310 11.90 13.17 11.68
N ARG A 311 12.14 14.42 12.09
CA ARG A 311 12.34 15.59 11.21
C ARG A 311 13.52 15.44 10.24
N PHE A 312 13.42 14.52 9.29
CA PHE A 312 14.34 14.34 8.20
C PHE A 312 13.96 15.35 7.13
N THR A 313 14.94 16.14 6.69
CA THR A 313 14.81 17.02 5.54
C THR A 313 14.73 16.17 4.28
N THR A 314 13.61 15.49 4.05
CA THR A 314 13.37 14.84 2.76
C THR A 314 13.11 15.94 1.75
N SER A 315 13.96 16.04 0.72
CA SER A 315 13.70 16.97 -0.36
C SER A 315 12.42 16.53 -1.08
N ASP A 316 11.50 17.46 -1.32
CA ASP A 316 10.28 17.20 -2.09
C ASP A 316 10.60 16.50 -3.41
N ALA A 317 11.76 16.81 -4.01
CA ALA A 317 12.24 16.22 -5.25
C ALA A 317 12.37 14.68 -5.23
N LEU A 318 12.81 14.07 -4.12
CA LEU A 318 12.93 12.61 -4.02
C LEU A 318 11.55 11.96 -4.03
N VAL A 319 10.63 12.52 -3.27
CA VAL A 319 9.23 12.10 -3.21
C VAL A 319 8.57 12.24 -4.58
N TRP A 320 8.80 13.35 -5.28
CA TRP A 320 8.33 13.59 -6.64
C TRP A 320 8.85 12.55 -7.62
N THR A 321 10.15 12.29 -7.57
CA THR A 321 10.79 11.29 -8.44
C THR A 321 10.15 9.92 -8.22
N ALA A 322 10.03 9.48 -6.97
CA ALA A 322 9.39 8.22 -6.64
C ALA A 322 7.95 8.12 -7.14
N THR A 323 7.22 9.22 -7.06
CA THR A 323 5.83 9.29 -7.49
C THR A 323 5.70 9.22 -9.02
N VAL A 324 6.56 9.91 -9.76
CA VAL A 324 6.59 9.82 -11.23
C VAL A 324 6.99 8.41 -11.67
N LEU A 325 8.00 7.81 -11.01
CA LEU A 325 8.41 6.44 -11.29
C LEU A 325 7.26 5.45 -11.09
N TYR A 326 6.47 5.60 -10.02
CA TYR A 326 5.26 4.81 -9.81
C TYR A 326 4.30 4.88 -10.99
N ALA A 327 4.00 6.09 -11.46
CA ALA A 327 3.06 6.28 -12.53
C ALA A 327 3.57 5.73 -13.88
N LEU A 328 4.89 5.62 -14.03
CA LEU A 328 5.52 5.04 -15.22
C LEU A 328 5.61 3.51 -15.18
N ALA A 329 5.49 2.87 -14.02
CA ALA A 329 5.66 1.43 -13.94
C ALA A 329 4.58 0.59 -14.67
N PRO A 330 3.28 0.96 -14.78
CA PRO A 330 2.34 0.22 -15.62
C PRO A 330 2.80 0.19 -17.08
N PHE A 331 3.35 1.31 -17.57
CA PHE A 331 3.87 1.42 -18.92
C PHE A 331 5.12 0.57 -19.11
N ALA A 332 6.02 0.54 -18.13
CA ALA A 332 7.19 -0.36 -18.15
C ALA A 332 6.77 -1.84 -18.19
N ILE A 333 5.77 -2.23 -17.39
CA ILE A 333 5.21 -3.59 -17.38
C ILE A 333 4.55 -3.90 -18.72
N ALA A 334 3.68 -3.02 -19.22
CA ALA A 334 3.00 -3.21 -20.50
C ALA A 334 4.00 -3.30 -21.66
N TYR A 335 5.02 -2.46 -21.66
CA TYR A 335 6.11 -2.51 -22.64
C TYR A 335 6.88 -3.83 -22.58
N ALA A 336 7.20 -4.31 -21.38
CA ALA A 336 7.86 -5.60 -21.17
C ALA A 336 6.97 -6.76 -21.69
N VAL A 337 5.67 -6.71 -21.45
CA VAL A 337 4.71 -7.70 -21.95
C VAL A 337 4.60 -7.69 -23.47
N VAL A 338 4.39 -6.52 -24.07
CA VAL A 338 4.09 -6.36 -25.50
C VAL A 338 5.35 -6.52 -26.35
N ARG A 339 6.41 -5.77 -26.06
CA ARG A 339 7.59 -5.70 -26.94
C ARG A 339 8.55 -6.85 -26.72
N GLN A 340 8.77 -7.25 -25.47
CA GLN A 340 9.74 -8.30 -25.15
C GLN A 340 9.16 -9.71 -25.25
N ARG A 341 7.86 -9.83 -25.63
CA ARG A 341 7.12 -11.10 -25.72
C ARG A 341 7.35 -11.97 -24.48
N ILE A 342 7.41 -11.34 -23.30
CA ILE A 342 7.52 -12.07 -22.01
C ILE A 342 6.38 -13.07 -21.91
N PHE A 343 5.22 -12.68 -22.46
CA PHE A 343 4.13 -13.58 -22.76
C PHE A 343 3.99 -13.70 -24.28
N ASP A 344 3.82 -14.92 -24.77
CA ASP A 344 3.62 -15.17 -26.20
C ASP A 344 2.20 -14.72 -26.59
N VAL A 345 2.02 -13.43 -26.90
CA VAL A 345 0.72 -12.80 -27.23
C VAL A 345 0.39 -12.85 -28.73
N SER A 346 1.24 -13.51 -29.52
CA SER A 346 1.20 -13.62 -30.99
C SER A 346 -0.14 -14.11 -31.59
N PHE A 347 -1.05 -14.63 -30.77
CA PHE A 347 -2.30 -15.24 -31.23
C PHE A 347 -3.47 -14.29 -31.48
N VAL A 348 -3.51 -13.09 -30.89
CA VAL A 348 -4.72 -12.24 -30.95
C VAL A 348 -4.79 -11.43 -32.24
N VAL A 349 -3.66 -10.87 -32.69
CA VAL A 349 -3.62 -10.09 -33.93
C VAL A 349 -3.95 -10.96 -35.15
N SER A 350 -3.60 -12.26 -35.10
CA SER A 350 -3.92 -13.22 -36.16
C SER A 350 -5.41 -13.58 -36.27
N ARG A 351 -6.24 -13.37 -35.24
CA ARG A 351 -7.66 -13.76 -35.26
C ARG A 351 -8.64 -12.61 -35.52
N THR A 352 -8.18 -11.37 -35.44
CA THR A 352 -8.98 -10.19 -35.84
C THR A 352 -8.69 -9.71 -37.27
N LEU A 353 -7.73 -10.33 -37.95
CA LEU A 353 -7.36 -10.06 -39.34
C LEU A 353 -7.80 -11.18 -40.31
N VAL A 354 -8.65 -12.10 -39.87
CA VAL A 354 -9.23 -13.17 -40.72
C VAL A 354 -10.75 -13.03 -40.74
#